data_AF-A0A9K3KB96-F1
#
_entry.id   AF-A0A9K3KB96-F1
#
_cell.length_a   1.000
_cell.length_b   1.000
_cell.length_c   1.000
_cell.angle_alpha   90.00
_cell.angle_beta   90.00
_cell.angle_gamma   90.00
#
_symmetry.space_group_name_H-M   'P 1'
#
loop_
_entity.id
_entity.type
_entity.pdbx_description
1 polymer ?
#
loop_
_entity_poly.entity_id
_entity_poly.type
_entity_poly.pdbx_seq_one_letter_code
_entity_poly.pdbx_strand_id
1 'polypeptide(L)'
;MDTDSGSLSDTESGFDNSDGGTESSGKTKATASCSSSETYFFFEIRVDAYGSDVSWHLVDDLGYVIYTDGGFADGERRAYEGCLSRTASACFYLSINDSYGDGMEYTHNGQGASIGVIFGQSTYFDAPQYTWQFTLQLCH
;
A
#
# COMPACT_ATOMS: atom_id res chain seq x y z
N MET A 1 -36.35 7.11 -50.78
CA MET A 1 -35.17 6.73 -51.55
C MET A 1 -33.97 7.05 -50.68
N ASP A 2 -33.21 6.15 -50.08
CA ASP A 2 -33.20 4.70 -49.90
C ASP A 2 -32.14 4.57 -48.76
N THR A 3 -32.36 3.87 -47.64
CA THR A 3 -32.08 2.43 -47.45
C THR A 3 -30.77 2.04 -48.16
N ASP A 4 -29.75 1.46 -47.53
CA ASP A 4 -29.77 0.25 -46.71
C ASP A 4 -28.30 -0.15 -46.45
N SER A 5 -28.09 -0.99 -45.44
CA SER A 5 -27.18 -2.16 -45.36
C SER A 5 -25.75 -2.11 -45.95
N GLY A 6 -24.73 -2.74 -45.37
CA GLY A 6 -24.70 -3.85 -44.43
C GLY A 6 -23.24 -4.10 -44.02
N SER A 7 -23.04 -4.75 -42.86
CA SER A 7 -22.72 -6.19 -42.79
C SER A 7 -21.28 -6.47 -43.25
N LEU A 8 -20.34 -6.53 -42.31
CA LEU A 8 -19.87 -7.76 -41.63
C LEU A 8 -19.26 -8.79 -42.58
N SER A 9 -17.97 -9.09 -42.37
CA SER A 9 -17.42 -10.46 -42.20
C SER A 9 -15.89 -10.36 -42.24
N ASP A 10 -15.23 -10.51 -41.09
CA ASP A 10 -14.64 -11.76 -40.54
C ASP A 10 -13.19 -11.92 -41.05
N THR A 11 -12.17 -12.19 -40.23
CA THR A 11 -11.95 -13.53 -39.65
C THR A 11 -10.86 -13.51 -38.55
N GLU A 12 -11.27 -13.87 -37.33
CA GLU A 12 -10.70 -14.79 -36.31
C GLU A 12 -9.18 -15.02 -36.11
N SER A 13 -8.72 -14.80 -34.86
CA SER A 13 -8.34 -15.82 -33.84
C SER A 13 -7.54 -15.14 -32.72
N GLY A 14 -7.76 -15.26 -31.41
CA GLY A 14 -8.69 -16.00 -30.56
C GLY A 14 -8.05 -16.04 -29.16
N PHE A 15 -8.71 -15.52 -28.12
CA PHE A 15 -8.58 -15.93 -26.72
C PHE A 15 -9.84 -15.46 -25.98
N ASP A 16 -10.78 -16.37 -25.81
CA ASP A 16 -11.92 -16.24 -24.91
C ASP A 16 -11.45 -16.16 -23.45
N ASN A 17 -11.92 -15.16 -22.71
CA ASN A 17 -12.86 -15.44 -21.62
C ASN A 17 -13.62 -14.16 -21.23
N SER A 18 -14.93 -14.31 -21.14
CA SER A 18 -15.93 -13.28 -20.93
C SER A 18 -15.89 -12.71 -19.50
N ASP A 19 -15.89 -11.38 -19.34
CA ASP A 19 -17.06 -10.61 -18.91
C ASP A 19 -16.66 -9.13 -18.70
N GLY A 20 -17.26 -8.29 -19.55
CA GLY A 20 -17.61 -6.87 -19.38
C GLY A 20 -16.70 -5.88 -18.63
N GLY A 21 -15.96 -5.05 -19.39
CA GLY A 21 -15.58 -3.72 -18.92
C GLY A 21 -14.35 -3.09 -19.60
N THR A 22 -14.51 -2.58 -20.82
CA THR A 22 -13.60 -1.69 -21.56
C THR A 22 -13.25 -0.43 -20.74
N GLU A 23 -12.00 0.07 -20.67
CA GLU A 23 -11.34 0.90 -21.69
C GLU A 23 -9.85 1.19 -21.37
N SER A 24 -9.06 1.22 -22.45
CA SER A 24 -7.86 2.05 -22.71
C SER A 24 -6.56 1.91 -21.89
N SER A 25 -5.55 1.39 -22.60
CA SER A 25 -4.11 1.64 -22.54
C SER A 25 -3.62 2.80 -21.65
N GLY A 26 -3.24 2.45 -20.43
CA GLY A 26 -2.16 3.06 -19.68
C GLY A 26 -1.55 1.93 -18.86
N LYS A 27 -0.21 1.84 -18.78
CA LYS A 27 0.44 0.90 -17.86
C LYS A 27 0.11 1.31 -16.42
N THR A 28 -1.08 0.98 -15.93
CA THR A 28 -1.42 1.06 -14.53
C THR A 28 -0.83 -0.18 -13.88
N LYS A 29 0.15 0.06 -13.00
CA LYS A 29 0.61 -0.91 -12.01
C LYS A 29 -0.62 -1.64 -11.50
N ALA A 30 -0.69 -2.95 -11.71
CA ALA A 30 -1.81 -3.76 -11.24
C ALA A 30 -2.01 -3.45 -9.75
N THR A 31 -3.08 -2.71 -9.45
CA THR A 31 -3.60 -2.64 -8.09
C THR A 31 -3.97 -4.06 -7.75
N ALA A 32 -3.34 -4.67 -6.74
CA ALA A 32 -3.82 -5.94 -6.21
C ALA A 32 -5.30 -5.75 -5.89
N SER A 33 -6.18 -6.43 -6.63
CA SER A 33 -7.62 -6.29 -6.43
C SER A 33 -8.00 -7.15 -5.23
N CYS A 34 -8.11 -6.50 -4.07
CA CYS A 34 -8.69 -7.13 -2.89
C CYS A 34 -10.15 -7.53 -3.13
N SER A 35 -10.65 -8.48 -2.34
CA SER A 35 -12.05 -8.87 -2.43
C SER A 35 -12.98 -7.70 -2.09
N SER A 36 -14.26 -7.82 -2.47
CA SER A 36 -15.26 -6.78 -2.19
C SER A 36 -15.51 -6.54 -0.69
N SER A 37 -15.00 -7.37 0.22
CA SER A 37 -15.07 -7.18 1.67
C SER A 37 -13.74 -6.73 2.30
N GLU A 38 -12.75 -6.40 1.48
CA GLU A 38 -11.40 -6.02 1.93
C GLU A 38 -11.01 -4.63 1.43
N THR A 39 -10.01 -4.06 2.07
CA THR A 39 -9.39 -2.80 1.68
C THR A 39 -7.93 -3.04 1.33
N TYR A 40 -7.51 -2.53 0.17
CA TYR A 40 -6.11 -2.57 -0.23
C TYR A 40 -5.26 -1.74 0.71
N PHE A 41 -4.15 -2.31 1.15
CA PHE A 41 -3.15 -1.68 1.99
C PHE A 41 -1.80 -1.76 1.31
N PHE A 42 -1.10 -0.63 1.30
CA PHE A 42 0.30 -0.54 0.92
C PHE A 42 1.02 0.34 1.92
N PHE A 43 2.20 -0.08 2.35
CA PHE A 43 3.07 0.68 3.23
C PHE A 43 4.50 0.59 2.71
N GLU A 44 5.11 1.74 2.46
CA GLU A 44 6.54 1.87 2.19
C GLU A 44 7.18 2.68 3.32
N ILE A 45 8.30 2.16 3.81
CA ILE A 45 9.16 2.86 4.77
C ILE A 45 10.56 2.94 4.19
N ARG A 46 11.15 4.12 4.30
CA ARG A 46 12.59 4.33 4.21
C ARG A 46 13.07 4.77 5.59
N VAL A 47 14.00 4.01 6.17
CA VAL A 47 14.60 4.33 7.46
C VAL A 47 15.75 5.34 7.29
N ASP A 48 16.18 5.90 8.41
CA ASP A 48 17.26 6.87 8.47
C ASP A 48 18.64 6.17 8.56
N ALA A 49 19.65 6.84 9.11
CA ALA A 49 20.99 6.28 9.26
C ALA A 49 21.11 5.20 10.35
N TYR A 50 20.04 4.86 11.06
CA TYR A 50 20.03 3.88 12.16
C TYR A 50 18.88 2.88 11.97
N GLY A 51 18.96 2.10 10.88
CA GLY A 51 17.87 1.20 10.50
C GLY A 51 17.61 0.07 11.50
N SER A 52 18.64 -0.36 12.24
CA SER A 52 18.53 -1.47 13.20
C SER A 52 17.55 -1.20 14.33
N ASP A 53 17.26 0.07 14.57
CA ASP A 53 16.52 0.55 15.74
C ASP A 53 15.04 0.73 15.41
N VAL A 54 14.71 0.65 14.12
CA VAL A 54 13.37 0.83 13.58
C VAL A 54 12.66 -0.51 13.46
N SER A 55 11.42 -0.54 13.95
CA SER A 55 10.49 -1.64 13.76
C SER A 55 9.08 -1.11 13.55
N TRP A 56 8.18 -1.93 13.01
CA TRP A 56 6.78 -1.54 12.88
C TRP A 56 5.85 -2.74 13.04
N HIS A 57 4.60 -2.44 13.36
CA HIS A 57 3.51 -3.41 13.32
C HIS A 57 2.21 -2.75 12.87
N LEU A 58 1.37 -3.54 12.23
CA LEU A 58 -0.02 -3.21 11.96
C LEU A 58 -0.89 -4.10 12.83
N VAL A 59 -1.71 -3.50 13.68
CA VAL A 59 -2.68 -4.21 14.53
C VAL A 59 -4.11 -3.82 14.15
N ASP A 60 -5.05 -4.71 14.42
CA ASP A 60 -6.48 -4.38 14.36
C ASP A 60 -6.99 -3.74 15.66
N ASP A 61 -8.25 -3.33 15.67
CA ASP A 61 -8.95 -2.77 16.83
C ASP A 61 -9.14 -3.73 18.02
N LEU A 62 -8.88 -5.02 17.84
CA LEU A 62 -8.87 -6.04 18.90
C LEU A 62 -7.46 -6.32 19.43
N GLY A 63 -6.43 -5.70 18.83
CA GLY A 63 -5.03 -5.85 19.19
C GLY A 63 -4.33 -7.05 18.56
N TYR A 64 -4.92 -7.71 17.57
CA TYR A 64 -4.24 -8.76 16.82
C TYR A 64 -3.22 -8.15 15.86
N VAL A 65 -1.99 -8.65 15.89
CA VAL A 65 -0.93 -8.27 14.95
C VAL A 65 -1.21 -8.90 13.59
N ILE A 66 -1.47 -8.05 12.60
CA ILE A 66 -1.71 -8.45 11.21
C ILE A 66 -0.40 -8.53 10.44
N TYR A 67 0.45 -7.52 10.59
CA TYR A 67 1.79 -7.48 10.02
C TYR A 67 2.78 -6.92 11.02
N THR A 68 4.05 -7.31 10.88
CA THR A 68 5.17 -6.72 11.61
C THR A 68 6.46 -6.96 10.85
N ASP A 69 7.38 -6.01 10.91
CA ASP A 69 8.76 -6.19 10.46
C ASP A 69 9.70 -5.26 11.24
N GLY A 70 11.00 -5.46 11.07
CA GLY A 70 12.06 -4.65 11.68
C GLY A 70 13.44 -5.03 11.16
N GLY A 71 14.48 -4.62 11.90
CA GLY A 71 15.86 -4.99 11.59
C GLY A 71 16.30 -4.50 10.21
N PHE A 72 16.13 -3.20 9.97
CA PHE A 72 16.52 -2.59 8.72
C PHE A 72 18.03 -2.35 8.67
N ALA A 73 18.59 -2.38 7.48
CA ALA A 73 19.90 -1.77 7.24
C ALA A 73 19.76 -0.24 7.18
N ASP A 74 20.86 0.47 7.43
CA ASP A 74 20.86 1.93 7.40
C ASP A 74 20.43 2.46 6.02
N GLY A 75 19.47 3.38 6.02
CA GLY A 75 18.89 3.98 4.82
C GLY A 75 18.04 3.04 3.97
N GLU A 76 17.77 1.83 4.46
CA GLU A 76 17.01 0.82 3.71
C GLU A 76 15.59 1.29 3.43
N ARG A 77 15.06 0.86 2.27
CA ARG A 77 13.67 1.04 1.88
C ARG A 77 13.02 -0.31 1.68
N ARG A 78 11.89 -0.55 2.33
CA ARG A 78 11.05 -1.74 2.12
C ARG A 78 9.60 -1.34 1.90
N ALA A 79 8.89 -2.14 1.13
CA ALA A 79 7.47 -1.98 0.87
C ALA A 79 6.71 -3.26 1.19
N TYR A 80 5.50 -3.09 1.73
CA TYR A 80 4.59 -4.15 2.14
C TYR A 80 3.22 -3.86 1.53
N GLU A 81 2.55 -4.90 1.08
CA GLU A 81 1.23 -4.80 0.48
C GLU A 81 0.34 -5.96 0.94
N GLY A 82 -0.97 -5.71 1.00
CA GLY A 82 -1.93 -6.73 1.38
C GLY A 82 -3.37 -6.24 1.33
N CYS A 83 -4.28 -7.14 1.71
CA CYS A 83 -5.71 -6.87 1.80
C CYS A 83 -6.15 -7.01 3.25
N LEU A 84 -6.86 -6.00 3.76
CA LEU A 84 -7.31 -5.93 5.15
C LEU A 84 -8.84 -6.10 5.22
N SER A 85 -9.30 -7.05 6.02
CA SER A 85 -10.72 -7.42 6.08
C SER A 85 -11.55 -6.37 6.82
N ARG A 86 -12.54 -5.80 6.13
CA ARG A 86 -13.49 -4.81 6.69
C ARG A 86 -14.51 -5.42 7.65
N THR A 87 -14.70 -6.73 7.55
CA THR A 87 -15.61 -7.47 8.43
C THR A 87 -14.93 -7.93 9.70
N ALA A 88 -13.59 -8.06 9.68
CA ALA A 88 -12.82 -8.46 10.86
C ALA A 88 -12.53 -7.28 11.78
N SER A 89 -12.30 -6.08 11.22
CA SER A 89 -11.98 -4.89 11.99
C SER A 89 -12.50 -3.61 11.33
N ALA A 90 -12.90 -2.62 12.14
CA ALA A 90 -13.31 -1.31 11.64
C ALA A 90 -12.11 -0.37 11.41
N CYS A 91 -11.03 -0.57 12.17
CA CYS A 91 -9.85 0.28 12.15
C CYS A 91 -8.58 -0.55 12.39
N PHE A 92 -7.52 -0.19 11.66
CA PHE A 92 -6.18 -0.69 11.86
C PHE A 92 -5.26 0.42 12.38
N TYR A 93 -4.21 0.03 13.08
CA TYR A 93 -3.24 0.94 13.67
C TYR A 93 -1.84 0.52 13.21
N LEU A 94 -1.24 1.35 12.36
CA LEU A 94 0.14 1.18 11.93
C LEU A 94 1.04 1.95 12.89
N SER A 95 1.84 1.23 13.66
CA SER A 95 2.79 1.82 14.60
C SER A 95 4.21 1.54 14.15
N ILE A 96 5.02 2.60 14.10
CA ILE A 96 6.45 2.54 13.80
C ILE A 96 7.19 3.01 15.04
N ASN A 97 8.17 2.22 15.47
CA ASN A 97 8.92 2.39 16.71
C ASN A 97 10.39 2.63 16.38
N ASP A 98 10.97 3.61 17.04
CA ASP A 98 12.40 3.82 17.14
C ASP A 98 12.82 3.52 18.60
N SER A 99 13.67 2.51 18.76
CA SER A 99 14.06 1.99 20.07
C SER A 99 15.00 2.88 20.87
N TYR A 100 15.70 3.83 20.24
CA TYR A 100 16.60 4.77 20.92
C TYR A 100 15.94 6.11 21.22
N GLY A 101 14.85 6.44 20.52
CA GLY A 101 14.03 7.59 20.85
C GLY A 101 14.59 8.92 20.35
N ASP A 102 15.60 8.88 19.49
CA ASP A 102 16.21 10.04 18.85
C ASP A 102 15.53 10.39 17.52
N GLY A 103 14.56 9.59 17.10
CA GLY A 103 13.74 9.79 15.93
C GLY A 103 14.46 9.42 14.64
N MET A 104 13.73 9.51 13.52
CA MET A 104 14.24 9.10 12.21
C MET A 104 14.67 10.30 11.35
N GLU A 105 15.35 11.28 11.96
CA GLU A 105 15.69 12.56 11.31
C GLU A 105 17.06 12.54 10.61
N TYR A 106 17.89 11.52 10.85
CA TYR A 106 19.23 11.46 10.26
C TYR A 106 19.17 11.11 8.77
N THR A 107 20.17 11.56 8.02
CA THR A 107 20.26 11.23 6.59
C THR A 107 21.26 10.10 6.37
N HIS A 108 20.87 9.11 5.58
CA HIS A 108 21.77 8.10 5.04
C HIS A 108 22.03 8.39 3.57
N ASN A 109 23.29 8.65 3.20
CA ASN A 109 23.70 9.06 1.86
C ASN A 109 22.93 10.28 1.30
N GLY A 110 22.66 11.27 2.17
CA GLY A 110 21.97 12.51 1.78
C GLY A 110 20.46 12.37 1.59
N GLN A 111 19.87 11.23 1.97
CA GLN A 111 18.44 10.99 1.91
C GLN A 111 17.91 10.76 3.34
N GLY A 112 16.80 11.41 3.71
CA GLY A 112 16.14 11.24 5.01
C GLY A 112 15.09 10.12 5.04
N ALA A 113 14.59 9.78 6.23
CA ALA A 113 13.52 8.81 6.37
C ALA A 113 12.21 9.30 5.72
N SER A 114 11.37 8.36 5.32
CA SER A 114 10.05 8.67 4.74
C SER A 114 9.09 7.52 4.92
N ILE A 115 7.81 7.85 5.10
CA ILE A 115 6.71 6.90 5.18
C ILE A 115 5.71 7.22 4.07
N GLY A 116 5.25 6.18 3.38
CA GLY A 116 4.13 6.24 2.44
C GLY A 116 3.12 5.15 2.76
N VAL A 117 1.84 5.51 2.88
CA VAL A 117 0.75 4.57 3.12
C VAL A 117 -0.37 4.81 2.12
N ILE A 118 -0.89 3.75 1.52
CA ILE A 118 -2.16 3.75 0.80
C ILE A 118 -3.10 2.80 1.54
N PHE A 119 -4.30 3.28 1.86
CA PHE A 119 -5.34 2.48 2.47
C PHE A 119 -6.67 2.77 1.77
N GLY A 120 -7.10 1.82 0.93
CA GLY A 120 -8.21 2.04 0.01
C GLY A 120 -7.91 3.18 -0.95
N GLN A 121 -8.69 4.27 -0.83
CA GLN A 121 -8.52 5.48 -1.64
C GLN A 121 -7.70 6.56 -0.90
N SER A 122 -7.41 6.36 0.38
CA SER A 122 -6.64 7.30 1.19
C SER A 122 -5.16 7.11 0.95
N THR A 123 -4.42 8.22 0.91
CA THR A 123 -2.97 8.21 0.79
C THR A 123 -2.37 9.12 1.86
N TYR A 124 -1.32 8.65 2.52
CA TYR A 124 -0.55 9.35 3.53
C TYR A 124 0.92 9.34 3.13
N PHE A 125 1.57 10.50 3.17
CA PHE A 125 3.01 10.61 2.98
C PHE A 125 3.57 11.58 4.00
N ASP A 126 4.64 11.18 4.68
CA ASP A 126 5.25 12.01 5.70
C ASP A 126 6.74 11.73 5.85
N ALA A 127 7.48 12.77 6.26
CA ALA A 127 8.83 12.65 6.77
C ALA A 127 8.71 12.56 8.30
N PRO A 128 8.96 11.39 8.90
CA PRO A 128 8.68 11.18 10.31
C PRO A 128 9.50 12.12 11.21
N GLN A 129 8.84 12.82 12.14
CA GLN A 129 9.43 13.76 13.11
C GLN A 129 9.11 13.36 14.57
N TYR A 130 8.90 12.07 14.81
CA TYR A 130 8.62 11.56 16.15
C TYR A 130 9.90 11.07 16.80
N THR A 131 9.92 11.05 18.13
CA THR A 131 11.07 10.59 18.91
C THR A 131 11.03 9.08 19.12
N TRP A 132 9.97 8.53 19.73
CA TRP A 132 9.92 7.10 20.09
C TRP A 132 9.00 6.26 19.19
N GLN A 133 7.83 6.80 18.91
CA GLN A 133 6.80 6.07 18.19
C GLN A 133 5.89 7.03 17.45
N PHE A 134 5.43 6.59 16.29
CA PHE A 134 4.31 7.17 15.57
C PHE A 134 3.28 6.11 15.26
N THR A 135 2.01 6.47 15.42
CA THR A 135 0.89 5.59 15.11
C THR A 135 -0.07 6.28 14.18
N LEU A 136 -0.34 5.66 13.03
CA LEU A 136 -1.35 6.07 12.06
C LEU A 136 -2.58 5.18 12.19
N GLN A 137 -3.75 5.80 12.42
CA GLN A 137 -5.03 5.11 12.43
C GLN A 137 -5.62 5.05 11.00
N LEU A 138 -6.05 3.87 10.59
CA LEU A 138 -6.59 3.56 9.26
C LEU A 138 -7.98 2.92 9.42
N CYS A 139 -9.04 3.70 9.24
CA CYS A 139 -10.42 3.21 9.36
C CYS A 139 -11.16 3.20 8.01
N HIS A 140 -12.13 2.31 7.89
CA HIS A 140 -13.01 2.21 6.72
C HIS A 140 -14.04 3.34 6.63
#